data_AF-A0A093XKX9-F1
#
_entry.id   AF-A0A093XKX9-F1
#
_cell.length_a   1.000
_cell.length_b   1.000
_cell.length_c   1.000
_cell.angle_alpha   90.00
_cell.angle_beta   90.00
_cell.angle_gamma   90.00
#
_symmetry.space_group_name_H-M   'P 1'
#
loop_
_entity.id
_entity.type
_entity.pdbx_description
1 polymer ?
#
loop_
_entity_poly.entity_id
_entity_poly.type
_entity_poly.pdbx_seq_one_letter_code
_entity_poly.pdbx_strand_id
1 'polypeptide(L)'
;MAMSLSSKLSDISRHLVTPDNPARETGTLDYERCALLHNFLVEYSWIADGGELADLDRRSFFDHYGDEANAIRERLDPALIAFLEAIYDFQDSSFHLWVCGITYPDEAP
;
A
#
# COMPACT_ATOMS: atom_id res chain seq x y z
N MET A 1 -4.52 -22.32 -19.69
CA MET A 1 -4.03 -20.98 -20.09
C MET A 1 -3.82 -20.19 -18.80
N ALA A 2 -2.59 -19.79 -18.49
CA ALA A 2 -2.37 -18.91 -17.34
C ALA A 2 -2.86 -17.50 -17.70
N MET A 3 -3.73 -16.91 -16.88
CA MET A 3 -4.07 -15.49 -17.00
C MET A 3 -2.83 -14.66 -16.71
N SER A 4 -2.58 -13.64 -17.52
CA SER A 4 -1.52 -12.65 -17.23
C SER A 4 -1.89 -11.87 -15.96
N LEU A 5 -0.91 -11.58 -15.10
CA LEU A 5 -1.11 -10.77 -13.90
C LEU A 5 -1.80 -9.43 -14.22
N SER A 6 -1.47 -8.86 -15.39
CA SER A 6 -2.02 -7.62 -15.90
C SER A 6 -3.52 -7.65 -16.20
N SER A 7 -4.14 -8.83 -16.41
CA SER A 7 -5.59 -8.90 -16.65
C SER A 7 -6.41 -8.96 -15.36
N LYS A 8 -5.77 -9.19 -14.20
CA LYS A 8 -6.42 -9.29 -12.90
C LYS A 8 -6.33 -8.01 -12.06
N LEU A 9 -5.40 -7.12 -12.40
CA LEU A 9 -5.13 -5.90 -11.64
C LEU A 9 -5.73 -4.66 -12.33
N SER A 10 -6.08 -3.67 -11.53
CA SER A 10 -6.55 -2.37 -12.02
C SER A 10 -5.43 -1.60 -12.72
N ASP A 11 -5.74 -0.87 -13.78
CA ASP A 11 -4.78 0.03 -14.41
C ASP A 11 -4.50 1.25 -13.52
N ILE A 12 -3.25 1.37 -13.05
CA ILE A 12 -2.79 2.46 -12.19
C ILE A 12 -2.01 3.55 -12.92
N SER A 13 -1.87 3.48 -14.25
CA SER A 13 -0.97 4.36 -15.02
C SER A 13 -1.22 5.85 -14.76
N ARG A 14 -2.49 6.25 -14.61
CA ARG A 14 -2.91 7.63 -14.29
C ARG A 14 -2.60 8.09 -12.86
N HIS A 15 -2.22 7.18 -11.98
CA HIS A 15 -1.93 7.45 -10.57
C HIS A 15 -0.43 7.50 -10.29
N LEU A 16 0.40 7.01 -11.22
CA LEU A 16 1.85 7.10 -11.14
C LEU A 16 2.32 8.55 -11.21
N VAL A 17 3.31 8.88 -10.38
CA VAL A 17 3.95 10.19 -10.43
C VAL A 17 4.86 10.25 -11.65
N THR A 18 4.54 11.14 -12.58
CA THR A 18 5.30 11.38 -13.80
C THR A 18 5.43 12.90 -14.03
N PRO A 19 6.28 13.37 -14.96
CA PRO A 19 6.31 14.79 -15.32
C PRO A 19 4.94 15.32 -15.74
N ASP A 20 4.12 14.50 -16.41
CA ASP A 20 2.78 14.85 -16.88
C ASP A 20 1.68 14.62 -15.81
N ASN A 21 2.00 13.96 -14.70
CA ASN A 21 1.14 13.73 -13.53
C ASN A 21 1.96 13.91 -12.24
N PRO A 22 2.33 15.14 -11.88
CA PRO A 22 3.21 15.38 -10.75
C PRO A 22 2.54 15.03 -9.41
N ALA A 23 3.38 14.90 -8.39
CA ALA A 23 2.90 14.82 -7.02
C ALA A 23 2.07 16.07 -6.67
N ARG A 24 1.01 15.90 -5.87
CA ARG A 24 0.21 17.04 -5.42
C ARG A 24 1.03 17.85 -4.39
N GLU A 25 1.08 19.16 -4.57
CA GLU A 25 1.73 20.08 -3.63
C GLU A 25 0.73 20.56 -2.56
N THR A 26 0.24 19.64 -1.72
CA THR A 26 -0.71 19.96 -0.65
C THR A 26 -0.04 20.34 0.67
N GLY A 27 1.30 20.23 0.76
CA GLY A 27 2.05 20.43 2.01
C GLY A 27 1.84 19.31 3.04
N THR A 28 1.10 18.25 2.69
CA THR A 28 0.83 17.07 3.51
C THR A 28 0.85 15.82 2.63
N LEU A 29 0.61 14.64 3.23
CA LEU A 29 0.51 13.37 2.53
C LEU A 29 -0.67 13.40 1.54
N ASP A 30 -0.40 13.08 0.27
CA ASP A 30 -1.44 12.79 -0.73
C ASP A 30 -2.01 11.39 -0.50
N TYR A 31 -2.77 11.25 0.59
CA TYR A 31 -3.21 9.96 1.11
C TYR A 31 -4.01 9.17 0.07
N GLU A 32 -4.80 9.83 -0.77
CA GLU A 32 -5.60 9.19 -1.82
C GLU A 32 -4.69 8.45 -2.82
N ARG A 33 -3.67 9.14 -3.35
CA ARG A 33 -2.74 8.53 -4.30
C ARG A 33 -1.91 7.45 -3.59
N CYS A 34 -1.41 7.73 -2.40
CA CYS A 34 -0.58 6.80 -1.64
C CYS A 34 -1.34 5.51 -1.29
N ALA A 35 -2.58 5.61 -0.81
CA ALA A 35 -3.38 4.44 -0.45
C ALA A 35 -3.74 3.60 -1.68
N LEU A 36 -4.09 4.25 -2.80
CA LEU A 36 -4.36 3.54 -4.06
C LEU A 36 -3.13 2.75 -4.54
N LEU A 37 -1.96 3.39 -4.56
CA LEU A 37 -0.72 2.74 -4.98
C LEU A 37 -0.31 1.62 -4.03
N HIS A 38 -0.46 1.82 -2.72
CA HIS A 38 -0.22 0.80 -1.70
C HIS A 38 -1.10 -0.44 -1.94
N ASN A 39 -2.41 -0.24 -2.06
CA ASN A 39 -3.35 -1.35 -2.21
C ASN A 39 -3.13 -2.11 -3.54
N PHE A 40 -2.75 -1.40 -4.61
CA PHE A 40 -2.33 -2.06 -5.85
C PHE A 40 -1.13 -2.98 -5.63
N LEU A 41 -0.12 -2.54 -4.86
CA LEU A 41 1.05 -3.36 -4.61
C LEU A 41 0.73 -4.58 -3.73
N VAL A 42 -0.16 -4.44 -2.75
CA VAL A 42 -0.68 -5.57 -1.95
C VAL A 42 -1.42 -6.57 -2.84
N GLU A 43 -2.32 -6.09 -3.71
CA GLU A 43 -3.04 -6.94 -4.67
C GLU A 43 -2.07 -7.63 -5.65
N TYR A 44 -1.06 -6.90 -6.13
CA TYR A 44 -0.02 -7.43 -6.99
C TYR A 44 0.77 -8.55 -6.29
N SER A 45 1.25 -8.32 -5.07
CA SER A 45 2.03 -9.32 -4.32
C SER A 45 1.20 -10.56 -4.02
N TRP A 46 -0.07 -10.37 -3.65
CA TRP A 46 -0.98 -11.48 -3.38
C TRP A 46 -1.18 -12.40 -4.58
N ILE A 47 -1.43 -11.82 -5.76
CA ILE A 47 -1.59 -12.61 -6.99
C ILE A 47 -0.26 -13.26 -7.39
N ALA A 48 0.86 -12.54 -7.24
CA ALA A 48 2.19 -13.05 -7.56
C ALA A 48 2.55 -14.28 -6.70
N ASP A 49 2.11 -14.31 -5.46
CA ASP A 49 2.27 -15.45 -4.54
C ASP A 49 1.25 -16.58 -4.78
N GLY A 50 0.41 -16.46 -5.80
CA GLY A 50 -0.56 -17.47 -6.21
C GLY A 50 -1.94 -17.33 -5.55
N GLY A 51 -2.18 -16.26 -4.79
CA GLY A 51 -3.46 -15.96 -4.18
C GLY A 51 -4.53 -15.51 -5.18
N GLU A 52 -5.81 -15.75 -4.84
CA GLU A 52 -6.94 -15.19 -5.57
C GLU A 52 -7.44 -13.91 -4.88
N LEU A 53 -7.69 -12.84 -5.66
CA LEU A 53 -8.13 -11.55 -5.09
C LEU A 53 -9.42 -11.63 -4.25
N ALA A 54 -10.26 -12.65 -4.47
CA ALA A 54 -11.45 -12.87 -3.68
C ALA A 54 -11.13 -13.25 -2.22
N ASP A 55 -9.97 -13.88 -1.99
CA ASP A 55 -9.51 -14.35 -0.68
C ASP A 55 -8.62 -13.32 0.04
N LEU A 56 -8.25 -12.23 -0.63
CA LEU A 56 -7.45 -11.17 -0.04
C LEU A 56 -8.25 -10.45 1.06
N ASP A 57 -7.72 -10.47 2.29
CA ASP A 57 -8.22 -9.66 3.39
C ASP A 57 -7.97 -8.17 3.11
N ARG A 58 -9.04 -7.37 3.14
CA ARG A 58 -9.03 -5.93 2.82
C ARG A 58 -9.37 -5.06 4.03
N ARG A 59 -9.26 -5.60 5.24
CA ARG A 59 -9.43 -4.80 6.46
C ARG A 59 -8.41 -3.67 6.50
N SER A 60 -8.86 -2.50 6.96
CA SER A 60 -7.96 -1.37 7.21
C SER A 60 -7.11 -1.59 8.45
N PHE A 61 -6.12 -0.73 8.68
CA PHE A 61 -5.30 -0.76 9.90
C PHE A 61 -6.17 -0.69 11.16
N PHE A 62 -7.16 0.20 11.18
CA PHE A 62 -8.06 0.36 12.33
C PHE A 62 -9.07 -0.80 12.46
N ASP A 63 -9.51 -1.39 11.35
CA ASP A 63 -10.37 -2.59 11.40
C ASP A 63 -9.60 -3.83 11.87
N HIS A 64 -8.31 -3.92 11.53
CA HIS A 64 -7.46 -5.03 11.92
C HIS A 64 -7.11 -4.96 13.40
N TYR A 65 -6.58 -3.83 13.86
CA TYR A 65 -6.01 -3.66 15.20
C TYR A 65 -6.97 -3.02 16.21
N GLY A 66 -8.20 -2.67 15.82
CA GLY A 66 -9.26 -2.28 16.75
C GLY A 66 -8.85 -1.25 17.80
N ASP A 67 -9.01 -1.60 19.08
CA ASP A 67 -8.79 -0.70 20.21
C ASP A 67 -7.33 -0.24 20.34
N GLU A 68 -6.35 -1.11 20.02
CA GLU A 68 -4.93 -0.73 20.07
C GLU A 68 -4.60 0.39 19.07
N ALA A 69 -5.13 0.29 17.84
CA ALA A 69 -4.96 1.34 16.84
C ALA A 69 -5.73 2.61 17.20
N ASN A 70 -6.95 2.48 17.73
CA ASN A 70 -7.74 3.65 18.14
C ASN A 70 -7.10 4.41 19.31
N ALA A 71 -6.36 3.74 20.20
CA ALA A 71 -5.66 4.38 21.33
C ALA A 71 -4.60 5.40 20.90
N ILE A 72 -4.01 5.28 19.71
CA ILE A 72 -3.02 6.23 19.19
C ILE A 72 -3.60 7.26 18.22
N ARG A 73 -4.86 7.09 17.81
CA ARG A 73 -5.49 7.82 16.70
C ARG A 73 -5.44 9.34 16.87
N GLU A 74 -5.69 9.84 18.09
CA GLU A 74 -5.68 11.29 18.39
C GLU A 74 -4.30 11.95 18.26
N ARG A 75 -3.23 11.15 18.23
CA ARG A 75 -1.84 11.64 18.12
C ARG A 75 -1.34 11.68 16.67
N LEU A 76 -2.12 11.14 15.73
CA LEU A 76 -1.74 11.02 14.33
C LEU A 76 -2.19 12.25 13.54
N ASP A 77 -1.42 12.58 12.50
CA ASP A 77 -1.84 13.59 11.54
C ASP A 77 -3.14 13.16 10.82
N PRO A 78 -4.09 14.07 10.56
CA PRO A 78 -5.33 13.72 9.87
C PRO A 78 -5.14 13.03 8.51
N ALA A 79 -4.14 13.40 7.72
CA ALA A 79 -3.85 12.76 6.44
C ALA A 79 -3.29 11.34 6.63
N LEU A 80 -2.56 11.09 7.72
CA LEU A 80 -2.10 9.75 8.08
C LEU A 80 -3.26 8.86 8.56
N ILE A 81 -4.20 9.41 9.35
CA ILE A 81 -5.42 8.68 9.72
C ILE A 81 -6.18 8.26 8.46
N ALA A 82 -6.41 9.20 7.54
CA ALA A 82 -7.12 8.93 6.29
C ALA A 82 -6.40 7.89 5.41
N PHE A 83 -5.07 7.90 5.39
CA PHE A 83 -4.28 6.85 4.74
C PHE A 83 -4.49 5.48 5.39
N LEU A 84 -4.38 5.38 6.71
CA LEU A 84 -4.50 4.13 7.47
C LEU A 84 -5.92 3.53 7.42
N GLU A 85 -6.94 4.36 7.26
CA GLU A 85 -8.32 3.91 7.00
C GLU A 85 -8.52 3.39 5.58
N ALA A 86 -7.72 3.84 4.62
CA ALA A 86 -7.90 3.52 3.21
C ALA A 86 -7.05 2.32 2.73
N ILE A 87 -5.94 2.01 3.42
CA ILE A 87 -5.06 0.90 3.03
C ILE A 87 -5.54 -0.45 3.56
N TYR A 88 -5.21 -1.53 2.84
CA TYR A 88 -5.34 -2.89 3.35
C TYR A 88 -4.19 -3.20 4.32
N ASP A 89 -4.47 -3.59 5.56
CA ASP A 89 -3.44 -4.04 6.51
C ASP A 89 -2.99 -5.45 6.14
N PHE A 90 -1.92 -5.53 5.36
CA PHE A 90 -1.38 -6.79 4.84
C PHE A 90 -0.10 -7.17 5.58
N GLN A 91 -0.23 -8.07 6.56
CA GLN A 91 0.89 -8.49 7.43
C GLN A 91 1.75 -9.62 6.85
N ASP A 92 1.29 -10.29 5.78
CA ASP A 92 2.09 -11.34 5.15
C ASP A 92 3.23 -10.70 4.34
N SER A 93 4.41 -10.81 4.94
CA SER A 93 5.75 -10.30 4.62
C SER A 93 6.19 -10.06 3.15
N SER A 94 5.46 -10.48 2.13
CA SER A 94 5.87 -10.36 0.72
C SER A 94 5.95 -8.91 0.22
N PHE A 95 5.10 -8.01 0.73
CA PHE A 95 5.17 -6.59 0.36
C PHE A 95 6.45 -5.92 0.90
N HIS A 96 6.87 -6.28 2.12
CA HIS A 96 8.08 -5.76 2.74
C HIS A 96 9.36 -6.44 2.24
N LEU A 97 9.29 -7.65 1.68
CA LEU A 97 10.47 -8.34 1.11
C LEU A 97 11.11 -7.57 -0.05
N TRP A 98 10.38 -6.71 -0.76
CA TRP A 98 10.95 -5.82 -1.78
C TRP A 98 11.78 -4.66 -1.19
N VAL A 99 11.66 -4.40 0.11
CA VAL A 99 12.41 -3.37 0.86
C VAL A 99 13.39 -4.01 1.87
N CYS A 100 13.11 -5.22 2.36
CA CYS A 100 14.03 -6.04 3.14
C CYS A 100 15.14 -6.57 2.23
N GLY A 101 16.20 -5.80 2.10
CA GLY A 101 17.32 -6.08 1.19
C GLY A 101 17.95 -4.83 0.60
N ILE A 102 17.41 -3.64 0.87
CA ILE A 102 18.19 -2.42 0.71
C ILE A 102 19.30 -2.48 1.75
N THR A 103 20.52 -2.72 1.27
CA THR A 103 21.77 -2.73 2.03
C THR A 103 21.76 -1.60 3.06
N TYR A 104 22.21 -1.87 4.29
CA TYR A 104 22.30 -0.79 5.27
C TYR A 104 23.23 0.32 4.71
N PRO A 105 22.99 1.60 5.03
CA PRO A 105 23.74 2.71 4.43
C PRO A 105 25.26 2.62 4.61
N ASP A 106 25.73 1.91 5.63
CA ASP A 106 27.13 1.64 5.95
C ASP A 106 27.75 0.47 5.15
N GLU A 107 26.94 -0.24 4.37
CA GLU A 107 27.34 -1.36 3.51
C GLU A 107 27.30 -1.01 2.00
N ALA A 108 27.04 0.25 1.63
CA ALA A 108 27.17 0.73 0.25
C ALA A 108 28.65 0.97 -0.12
N PRO A 109 29.14 0.50 -1.29
CA PRO A 109 30.55 0.60 -1.70
C PRO A 109 31.00 2.03 -2.01
#